data_AF-A0A959X4W6-F1
#
_entry.id   AF-A0A959X4W6-F1
#
_cell.length_a   1.000
_cell.length_b   1.000
_cell.length_c   1.000
_cell.angle_alpha   90.00
_cell.angle_beta   90.00
_cell.angle_gamma   90.00
#
_symmetry.space_group_name_H-M   'P 1'
#
loop_
_entity.id
_entity.type
_entity.pdbx_description
1 polymer ?
#
loop_
_entity_poly.entity_id
_entity_poly.type
_entity_poly.pdbx_seq_one_letter_code
_entity_poly.pdbx_strand_id
1 'polypeptide(L)' 'ANPVRWDLCMATLADLGVTGMLELAPAGTLTKIAQRNLKGVELFTLNTPDQLEEARAFVAAHSVTESE' A
#
# COMPACT_ATOMS: atom_id res chain seq x y z
N ALA A 1 -6.80 27.20 -2.24
CA ALA A 1 -6.13 25.93 -2.55
C ALA A 1 -6.50 24.93 -1.47
N ASN A 2 -6.89 23.70 -1.83
CA ASN A 2 -7.21 22.65 -0.86
C ASN A 2 -5.95 21.80 -0.64
N PRO A 3 -5.36 21.76 0.57
CA PRO A 3 -4.15 20.98 0.82
C PRO A 3 -4.39 19.48 0.69
N VAL A 4 -3.43 18.75 0.14
CA VAL A 4 -3.45 17.28 0.12
C VAL A 4 -3.04 16.77 1.50
N ARG A 5 -3.98 16.12 2.21
CA ARG A 5 -3.81 15.59 3.57
C ARG A 5 -3.50 14.10 3.59
N TRP A 6 -2.38 13.73 2.99
CA TRP A 6 -1.95 12.33 2.90
C TRP A 6 -1.65 11.69 4.27
N ASP A 7 -1.29 12.51 5.25
CA ASP A 7 -1.18 12.11 6.64
C ASP A 7 -2.49 11.51 7.19
N LEU A 8 -3.63 12.13 6.86
CA LEU A 8 -4.94 11.61 7.25
C LEU A 8 -5.30 10.32 6.51
N CYS A 9 -4.94 10.21 5.22
CA CYS A 9 -5.13 8.96 4.48
C CYS A 9 -4.37 7.80 5.12
N MET A 10 -3.12 8.01 5.52
CA MET A 10 -2.33 6.98 6.20
C MET A 10 -2.88 6.64 7.58
N ALA A 11 -3.35 7.63 8.34
CA ALA A 11 -4.03 7.37 9.62
C ALA A 11 -5.25 6.45 9.41
N THR A 12 -6.08 6.74 8.41
CA THR A 12 -7.22 5.87 8.06
C THR A 12 -6.78 4.47 7.63
N LEU A 13 -5.72 4.33 6.82
CA LEU A 13 -5.19 3.02 6.43
C LEU A 13 -4.74 2.21 7.65
N ALA A 14 -4.07 2.85 8.62
CA ALA A 14 -3.65 2.22 9.85
C ALA A 14 -4.86 1.79 10.72
N ASP A 15 -5.86 2.66 10.86
CA ASP A 15 -7.10 2.36 11.61
C ASP A 15 -7.89 1.20 10.99
N LEU A 16 -7.85 1.06 9.66
CA LEU A 16 -8.45 -0.06 8.93
C LEU A 16 -7.64 -1.35 9.04
N GLY A 17 -6.44 -1.32 9.65
CA GLY A 17 -5.61 -2.50 9.83
C GLY A 17 -5.05 -3.06 8.52
N VAL A 18 -4.78 -2.22 7.52
CA VAL A 18 -4.23 -2.71 6.25
C VAL A 18 -2.91 -3.46 6.49
N THR A 19 -2.76 -4.61 5.85
CA THR A 19 -1.58 -5.46 6.01
C THR A 19 -0.58 -5.31 4.85
N GLY A 20 -1.04 -4.81 3.70
CA GLY A 20 -0.21 -4.56 2.52
C GLY A 20 -0.62 -3.29 1.78
N MET A 21 0.36 -2.57 1.21
CA MET A 21 0.15 -1.42 0.34
C MET A 21 0.95 -1.56 -0.96
N LEU A 22 0.25 -1.58 -2.09
CA LEU A 22 0.83 -1.64 -3.43
C LEU A 22 0.72 -0.26 -4.10
N GLU A 23 1.86 0.33 -4.49
CA GLU A 23 1.94 1.58 -5.23
C GLU A 23 2.08 1.31 -6.73
N LEU A 24 1.23 1.93 -7.54
CA LEU A 24 1.22 1.79 -9.00
C LEU A 24 2.28 2.67 -9.67
N ALA A 25 2.65 2.29 -10.90
CA ALA A 25 3.66 2.98 -11.69
C ALA A 25 3.26 4.44 -12.01
N PRO A 26 4.19 5.40 -11.99
CA PRO A 26 5.57 5.29 -11.51
C PRO A 26 5.64 5.30 -9.98
N ALA A 27 6.07 4.19 -9.40
CA ALA A 27 6.05 3.96 -7.96
C ALA A 27 7.35 4.42 -7.28
N GLY A 28 7.25 4.68 -5.97
CA GLY A 28 8.40 4.86 -5.08
C GLY A 28 8.21 5.99 -4.06
N THR A 29 7.35 6.98 -4.33
CA THR A 29 7.17 8.11 -3.41
C THR A 29 6.25 7.73 -2.25
N LEU A 30 5.07 7.20 -2.55
CA LEU A 30 4.10 6.82 -1.50
C LEU A 30 4.63 5.64 -0.68
N THR A 31 5.32 4.69 -1.30
CA THR A 31 5.97 3.57 -0.60
C THR A 31 7.01 4.06 0.41
N LYS A 32 7.88 5.02 0.03
CA LYS A 32 8.86 5.60 0.97
C LYS A 32 8.19 6.37 2.10
N ILE A 33 7.06 7.02 1.85
CA ILE A 33 6.28 7.70 2.88
C ILE A 33 5.65 6.65 3.82
N ALA A 34 5.02 5.61 3.28
CA ALA A 34 4.39 4.54 4.05
C ALA A 34 5.40 3.76 4.91
N GLN A 35 6.60 3.45 4.40
CA GLN A 35 7.66 2.77 5.17
C GLN A 35 8.01 3.50 6.48
N ARG A 36 7.85 4.82 6.52
CA ARG A 36 8.09 5.64 7.71
C ARG A 36 6.89 5.67 8.66
N ASN A 37 5.66 5.64 8.13
CA ASN A 37 4.44 5.94 8.88
C ASN A 37 3.53 4.72 9.16
N LEU A 38 3.62 3.65 8.36
CA LEU A 38 2.82 2.43 8.44
C LEU A 38 3.72 1.25 8.82
N LYS A 39 4.08 1.15 10.10
CA LYS A 39 4.95 0.05 10.58
C LYS A 39 4.21 -1.28 10.54
N GLY A 40 4.87 -2.32 10.04
CA GLY A 40 4.29 -3.65 9.91
C GLY A 40 3.46 -3.89 8.65
N VAL A 41 3.18 -2.85 7.85
CA VAL A 41 2.53 -2.98 6.55
C VAL A 41 3.56 -3.39 5.50
N GLU A 42 3.29 -4.46 4.76
CA GLU A 42 4.13 -4.88 3.63
C GLU A 42 3.94 -3.91 2.45
N LEU A 43 5.01 -3.61 1.72
CA LEU A 43 4.98 -2.58 0.67
C LEU A 43 5.47 -3.13 -0.66
N PHE A 44 4.74 -2.83 -1.73
CA PHE A 44 5.08 -3.24 -3.09
C PHE A 44 5.13 -2.04 -4.04
N THR A 45 6.19 -1.92 -4.84
CA THR A 45 6.31 -0.91 -5.90
C THR A 45 6.16 -1.57 -7.27
N LEU A 46 5.06 -1.29 -7.97
CA LEU A 46 4.83 -1.77 -9.33
C LEU A 46 5.32 -0.71 -10.33
N ASN A 47 6.34 -1.03 -11.11
CA ASN A 47 6.96 -0.14 -12.10
C ASN A 47 6.98 -0.71 -13.51
N THR A 48 7.05 -2.03 -13.66
CA THR A 48 7.20 -2.69 -14.95
C THR A 48 6.24 -3.89 -15.12
N PRO A 49 5.82 -4.22 -16.36
CA PRO A 49 4.85 -5.30 -16.59
C PRO A 49 5.29 -6.70 -16.15
N ASP A 50 6.60 -6.98 -16.11
CA ASP A 50 7.18 -8.23 -15.61
C ASP A 50 6.92 -8.47 -14.12
N GLN A 51 6.62 -7.42 -13.36
CA GLN A 51 6.26 -7.50 -11.94
C GLN A 51 4.79 -7.84 -11.69
N LEU A 52 3.96 -7.97 -12.74
CA LEU A 52 2.52 -8.20 -12.57
C LEU A 52 2.20 -9.53 -11.89
N GLU A 53 3.03 -10.55 -12.06
CA GLU A 53 2.84 -11.83 -11.38
C GLU A 53 3.09 -11.70 -9.88
N GLU A 54 4.19 -11.03 -9.50
CA GLU A 54 4.51 -10.74 -8.10
C GLU A 54 3.45 -9.83 -7.46
N ALA A 55 2.97 -8.82 -8.20
CA ALA A 55 1.89 -7.95 -7.75
C ALA A 55 0.58 -8.72 -7.49
N ARG A 56 0.25 -9.71 -8.32
CA ARG A 56 -0.92 -10.59 -8.10
C ARG A 56 -0.75 -11.45 -6.85
N ALA A 57 0.44 -12.02 -6.66
CA ALA A 57 0.75 -12.80 -5.45
C ALA A 57 0.65 -11.93 -4.19
N PHE A 58 1.18 -10.70 -4.24
CA PHE A 58 1.07 -9.71 -3.17
C PHE A 58 -0.40 -9.42 -2.82
N VAL A 59 -1.23 -9.11 -3.84
CA VAL A 59 -2.67 -8.87 -3.61
C VAL A 59 -3.33 -10.09 -2.99
N ALA A 60 -3.08 -11.30 -3.49
CA ALA A 60 -3.67 -12.53 -2.95
C ALA A 60 -3.32 -12.76 -1.47
N ALA A 61 -2.09 -12.42 -1.05
CA ALA A 61 -1.65 -12.53 0.34
C ALA A 61 -2.35 -11.54 1.29
N HIS A 62 -2.78 -10.37 0.78
CA HIS A 62 -3.37 -9.28 1.58
C HIS A 62 -4.88 -9.08 1.37
N SER A 63 -5.52 -9.80 0.45
CA SER A 63 -6.94 -9.67 0.15
C SER A 63 -7.86 -10.56 0.98
N VAL A 64 -7.30 -11.40 1.87
CA VAL A 64 -8.10 -12.26 2.73
C VAL A 64 -8.81 -11.38 3.76
N THR A 65 -10.12 -11.26 3.62
CA THR A 65 -10.98 -10.66 4.63
C THR A 65 -11.35 -11.79 5.59
N GLU A 66 -11.14 -11.63 6.89
CA GLU A 66 -11.79 -12.50 7.86
C GLU A 66 -13.30 -12.29 7.70
N SER A 67 -13.98 -13.26 7.10
CA SER A 67 -15.43 -13.33 7.07
C SER A 67 -15.91 -13.66 8.48
N GLU A 68 -16.76 -12.82 9.06
CA GLU A 68 -17.66 -13.24 10.14
C GLU A 68 -18.60 -14.37 9.69
#